data_AF-A0A9E5MSF6-F1
#
_entry.id   AF-A0A9E5MSF6-F1
#
_cell.length_a   1.000
_cell.length_b   1.000
_cell.length_c   1.000
_cell.angle_alpha   90.00
_cell.angle_beta   90.00
_cell.angle_gamma   90.00
#
_symmetry.space_group_name_H-M   'P 1'
#
loop_
_entity.id
_entity.type
_entity.pdbx_description
1 polymer ?
#
loop_
_entity_poly.entity_id
_entity_poly.type
_entity_poly.pdbx_seq_one_letter_code
_entity_poly.pdbx_strand_id
1 'polypeptide(L)'
;MRTLFTTIAVVLLAGCAAQDEQEDASSQDIDQAVRDFIELRELESLDALVSGSNDGWREISDYFILYEGRRDTYLVEFVRRCFELRDNTRITPDERWDKNRIRARFDTIRGCRIAAIYALDETEAAEVENIGEAPGSRN
;
A
#
# COMPACT_ATOMS: atom_id res chain seq x y z
N MET A 1 -17.12 63.60 -11.51
CA MET A 1 -16.73 63.16 -10.15
C MET A 1 -17.84 62.25 -9.65
N ARG A 2 -17.53 61.00 -9.21
CA ARG A 2 -18.45 60.00 -8.62
C ARG A 2 -19.58 59.46 -9.55
N THR A 3 -19.55 58.19 -10.01
CA THR A 3 -19.99 56.92 -9.34
C THR A 3 -21.48 56.91 -8.99
N LEU A 4 -22.30 55.85 -9.14
CA LEU A 4 -22.22 54.45 -9.66
C LEU A 4 -23.70 54.09 -10.08
N PHE A 5 -24.13 52.93 -10.58
CA PHE A 5 -23.62 51.54 -10.69
C PHE A 5 -24.15 50.91 -12.01
N THR A 6 -23.71 49.71 -12.37
CA THR A 6 -24.43 48.79 -13.29
C THR A 6 -24.10 47.34 -12.89
N THR A 7 -24.79 46.38 -13.53
CA THR A 7 -24.50 44.93 -13.68
C THR A 7 -24.85 43.94 -12.54
N ILE A 8 -25.87 43.12 -12.87
CA ILE A 8 -25.88 41.65 -12.87
C ILE A 8 -25.66 40.95 -11.51
N ALA A 9 -26.77 40.45 -10.96
CA ALA A 9 -26.76 39.43 -9.92
C ALA A 9 -26.36 38.07 -10.50
N VAL A 10 -25.38 37.42 -9.86
CA VAL A 10 -24.91 36.08 -10.17
C VAL A 10 -25.95 35.05 -9.71
N VAL A 11 -26.36 34.14 -10.59
CA VAL A 11 -27.14 32.94 -10.22
C VAL A 11 -26.22 31.73 -10.21
N LEU A 12 -26.19 31.02 -9.08
CA LEU A 12 -25.33 29.88 -8.84
C LEU A 12 -25.77 28.66 -9.66
N LEU A 13 -24.81 28.03 -10.35
CA LEU A 13 -24.78 26.59 -10.63
C LEU A 13 -23.32 26.08 -10.62
N ALA A 14 -22.63 26.28 -9.50
CA ALA A 14 -21.41 25.55 -9.18
C ALA A 14 -21.78 24.23 -8.49
N GLY A 15 -22.36 23.30 -9.25
CA GLY A 15 -22.48 21.90 -8.84
C GLY A 15 -21.12 21.24 -8.94
N CYS A 16 -20.23 21.49 -7.98
CA CYS A 16 -18.98 20.75 -7.87
C CYS A 16 -19.32 19.28 -7.57
N ALA A 17 -19.12 18.42 -8.58
CA ALA A 17 -19.11 16.99 -8.40
C ALA A 17 -17.94 16.63 -7.48
N ALA A 18 -18.23 16.48 -6.19
CA ALA A 18 -17.32 16.04 -5.15
C ALA A 18 -17.79 14.67 -4.65
N GLN A 19 -17.78 13.69 -5.57
CA GLN A 19 -17.97 12.28 -5.31
C GLN A 19 -16.98 11.56 -6.21
N ASP A 20 -15.80 11.25 -5.66
CA ASP A 20 -14.83 10.21 -6.11
C ASP A 20 -13.49 10.31 -5.33
N GLU A 21 -13.19 11.42 -4.62
CA GLU A 21 -11.89 11.62 -3.93
C GLU A 21 -11.68 10.82 -2.61
N GLN A 22 -12.62 9.95 -2.21
CA GLN A 22 -12.63 9.40 -0.85
C GLN A 22 -11.98 8.00 -0.71
N GLU A 23 -11.71 7.30 -1.81
CA GLU A 23 -11.03 5.98 -1.82
C GLU A 23 -9.49 6.13 -1.94
N ASP A 24 -9.01 7.17 -2.62
CA ASP A 24 -7.57 7.49 -2.72
C ASP A 24 -6.98 8.06 -1.42
N ALA A 25 -7.78 8.80 -0.64
CA ALA A 25 -7.30 9.45 0.58
C ALA A 25 -6.94 8.44 1.68
N SER A 26 -7.80 7.45 1.96
CA SER A 26 -7.56 6.49 3.04
C SER A 26 -6.39 5.54 2.74
N SER A 27 -6.19 5.14 1.49
CA SER A 27 -5.04 4.32 1.09
C SER A 27 -3.72 5.09 1.22
N GLN A 28 -3.70 6.38 0.85
CA GLN A 28 -2.54 7.25 1.03
C GLN A 28 -2.20 7.48 2.52
N ASP A 29 -3.21 7.63 3.39
CA ASP A 29 -3.00 7.77 4.84
C ASP A 29 -2.41 6.48 5.45
N ILE A 30 -2.85 5.30 5.00
CA ILE A 30 -2.28 4.00 5.39
C ILE A 30 -0.82 3.89 4.92
N ASP A 31 -0.54 4.23 3.65
CA ASP A 31 0.81 4.18 3.09
C ASP A 31 1.80 5.06 3.89
N GLN A 32 1.37 6.25 4.30
CA GLN A 32 2.20 7.14 5.10
C GLN A 32 2.39 6.59 6.52
N ALA A 33 1.34 6.10 7.17
CA ALA A 33 1.44 5.52 8.51
C ALA A 33 2.37 4.30 8.58
N VAL A 34 2.38 3.45 7.55
CA VAL A 34 3.32 2.32 7.45
C VAL A 34 4.76 2.79 7.23
N ARG A 35 4.98 3.87 6.47
CA ARG A 35 6.31 4.48 6.27
C ARG A 35 6.84 5.13 7.56
N ASP A 36 5.98 5.86 8.26
CA ASP A 36 6.29 6.46 9.56
C ASP A 36 6.64 5.36 10.58
N PHE A 37 5.92 4.22 10.58
CA PHE A 37 6.25 3.06 11.40
C PHE A 37 7.63 2.47 11.08
N ILE A 38 7.96 2.28 9.79
CA ILE A 38 9.30 1.82 9.36
C ILE A 38 10.41 2.75 9.88
N GLU A 39 10.22 4.07 9.77
CA GLU A 39 11.19 5.08 10.23
C GLU A 39 11.31 5.10 11.76
N LEU A 40 10.19 5.15 12.49
CA LEU A 40 10.14 5.22 13.96
C LEU A 40 10.68 3.95 14.65
N ARG A 41 10.57 2.79 13.99
CA ARG A 41 11.10 1.51 14.46
C ARG A 41 12.53 1.21 13.96
N GLU A 42 13.08 2.09 13.11
CA GLU A 42 14.40 1.94 12.47
C GLU A 42 14.56 0.57 11.74
N LEU A 43 13.51 0.09 11.06
CA LEU A 43 13.51 -1.26 10.47
C LEU A 43 14.56 -1.42 9.36
N GLU A 44 15.46 -2.39 9.52
CA GLU A 44 16.51 -2.66 8.55
C GLU A 44 15.96 -3.40 7.31
N SER A 45 16.19 -2.83 6.12
CA SER A 45 15.77 -3.44 4.86
C SER A 45 16.61 -4.67 4.51
N LEU A 46 15.95 -5.78 4.20
CA LEU A 46 16.58 -7.04 3.79
C LEU A 46 16.71 -7.16 2.27
N ASP A 47 17.84 -7.69 1.80
CA ASP A 47 18.03 -8.01 0.38
C ASP A 47 17.10 -9.12 -0.13
N ALA A 48 16.74 -10.09 0.74
CA ALA A 48 15.84 -11.19 0.38
C ALA A 48 15.28 -11.95 1.59
N LEU A 49 13.96 -12.20 1.59
CA LEU A 49 13.30 -13.13 2.51
C LEU A 49 13.46 -14.60 2.06
N VAL A 50 13.17 -15.53 2.96
CA VAL A 50 13.09 -16.98 2.66
C VAL A 50 11.64 -17.31 2.31
N SER A 51 11.42 -17.98 1.18
CA SER A 51 10.08 -18.39 0.73
C SER A 51 9.92 -19.91 0.71
N GLY A 52 8.79 -20.37 1.22
CA GLY A 52 8.35 -21.76 1.26
C GLY A 52 7.15 -22.06 0.37
N SER A 53 6.55 -23.23 0.59
CA SER A 53 5.46 -23.77 -0.25
C SER A 53 4.06 -23.46 0.25
N ASN A 54 3.94 -23.00 1.50
CA ASN A 54 2.68 -22.76 2.20
C ASN A 54 2.61 -21.30 2.71
N ASP A 55 3.39 -20.42 2.08
CA ASP A 55 3.56 -19.04 2.49
C ASP A 55 2.36 -18.23 1.96
N GLY A 56 1.85 -17.33 2.81
CA GLY A 56 0.72 -16.47 2.51
C GLY A 56 1.13 -15.00 2.39
N TRP A 57 0.17 -14.15 2.08
CA TRP A 57 0.29 -12.73 2.32
C TRP A 57 -1.07 -12.11 2.62
N ARG A 58 -1.04 -10.98 3.34
CA ARG A 58 -2.18 -10.14 3.67
C ARG A 58 -1.93 -8.74 3.13
N GLU A 59 -2.93 -8.18 2.47
CA GLU A 59 -2.89 -6.81 1.97
C GLU A 59 -3.00 -5.81 3.13
N ILE A 60 -2.14 -4.79 3.11
CA ILE A 60 -2.21 -3.62 3.99
C ILE A 60 -2.63 -2.41 3.15
N SER A 61 -2.05 -2.27 1.95
CA SER A 61 -2.45 -1.30 0.92
C SER A 61 -2.00 -1.77 -0.47
N ASP A 62 -2.26 -0.97 -1.50
CA ASP A 62 -1.70 -1.18 -2.85
C ASP A 62 -0.14 -1.14 -2.87
N TYR A 63 0.52 -0.58 -1.86
CA TYR A 63 2.00 -0.55 -1.76
C TYR A 63 2.59 -1.55 -0.76
N PHE A 64 1.79 -2.07 0.17
CA PHE A 64 2.29 -2.86 1.30
C PHE A 64 1.51 -4.16 1.51
N ILE A 65 2.24 -5.26 1.72
CA ILE A 65 1.69 -6.53 2.22
C ILE A 65 2.47 -6.99 3.45
N LEU A 66 1.80 -7.72 4.34
CA LEU A 66 2.46 -8.65 5.25
C LEU A 66 2.63 -9.98 4.53
N TYR A 67 3.87 -10.43 4.34
CA TYR A 67 4.21 -11.75 3.83
C TYR A 67 4.39 -12.72 5.00
N GLU A 68 3.59 -13.79 5.01
CA GLU A 68 3.53 -14.78 6.08
C GLU A 68 4.32 -16.02 5.66
N GLY A 69 5.58 -16.09 6.09
CA GLY A 69 6.39 -17.30 6.00
C GLY A 69 6.00 -18.31 7.07
N ARG A 70 6.63 -19.50 7.05
CA ARG A 70 6.33 -20.58 8.02
C ARG A 70 6.61 -20.22 9.49
N ARG A 71 7.51 -19.26 9.74
CA ARG A 71 7.99 -18.88 11.10
C ARG A 71 8.23 -17.38 11.27
N ASP A 72 8.32 -16.66 10.16
CA ASP A 72 8.85 -15.31 10.08
C ASP A 72 7.85 -14.49 9.26
N THR A 73 7.51 -13.29 9.73
CA THR A 73 6.64 -12.35 9.03
C THR A 73 7.49 -11.22 8.47
N TYR A 74 7.16 -10.77 7.27
CA TYR A 74 7.88 -9.68 6.61
C TYR A 74 6.91 -8.61 6.13
N LEU A 75 7.22 -7.34 6.33
CA LEU A 75 6.60 -6.25 5.59
C LEU A 75 7.29 -6.17 4.23
N VAL A 76 6.51 -6.21 3.15
CA VAL A 76 7.02 -6.06 1.78
C VAL A 76 6.41 -4.81 1.17
N GLU A 77 7.29 -3.94 0.67
CA GLU A 77 6.95 -2.70 -0.03
C GLU A 77 7.08 -2.91 -1.54
N PHE A 78 6.15 -2.40 -2.34
CA PHE A 78 6.22 -2.41 -3.81
C PHE A 78 6.72 -1.09 -4.40
N VAL A 79 7.33 -1.17 -5.60
CA VAL A 79 7.83 0.01 -6.35
C VAL A 79 6.70 0.90 -6.87
N ARG A 80 5.48 0.37 -6.98
CA ARG A 80 4.26 1.07 -7.43
C ARG A 80 3.03 0.46 -6.77
N ARG A 81 1.88 1.17 -6.85
CA ARG A 81 0.56 0.58 -6.58
C ARG A 81 0.39 -0.76 -7.33
N CYS A 82 0.00 -1.78 -6.59
CA CYS A 82 -0.08 -3.17 -6.99
C CYS A 82 -1.54 -3.66 -6.96
N PHE A 83 -2.37 -3.11 -7.85
CA PHE A 83 -3.77 -3.52 -8.01
C PHE A 83 -3.92 -5.03 -8.31
N GLU A 84 -2.86 -5.68 -8.80
CA GLU A 84 -2.78 -7.12 -9.07
C GLU A 84 -2.84 -8.04 -7.81
N LEU A 85 -2.78 -7.47 -6.60
CA LEU A 85 -3.12 -8.14 -5.34
C LEU A 85 -4.63 -8.36 -5.20
N ARG A 86 -5.41 -7.30 -5.46
CA ARG A 86 -6.88 -7.27 -5.41
C ARG A 86 -7.50 -7.93 -6.64
N ASP A 87 -6.94 -7.66 -7.82
CA ASP A 87 -7.42 -8.20 -9.10
C ASP A 87 -7.03 -9.68 -9.28
N ASN A 88 -8.04 -10.55 -9.17
CA ASN A 88 -7.90 -11.98 -9.41
C ASN A 88 -8.32 -12.41 -10.84
N THR A 89 -8.66 -11.48 -11.72
CA THR A 89 -9.01 -11.78 -13.12
C THR A 89 -7.79 -12.12 -13.97
N ARG A 90 -6.60 -11.62 -13.60
CA ARG A 90 -5.34 -11.86 -14.32
C ARG A 90 -4.21 -12.29 -13.38
N ILE A 91 -3.90 -13.59 -13.41
CA ILE A 91 -2.72 -14.12 -12.72
C ILE A 91 -1.47 -13.84 -13.56
N THR A 92 -0.73 -12.79 -13.21
CA THR A 92 0.62 -12.54 -13.73
C THR A 92 1.60 -13.48 -13.02
N PRO A 93 2.41 -14.29 -13.74
CA PRO A 93 3.44 -15.12 -13.11
C PRO A 93 4.51 -14.26 -12.42
N ASP A 94 4.98 -14.73 -11.26
CA ASP A 94 6.09 -14.09 -10.56
C ASP A 94 7.42 -14.26 -11.33
N GLU A 95 8.18 -13.18 -11.45
CA GLU A 95 9.58 -13.21 -11.84
C GLU A 95 10.38 -13.51 -10.57
N ARG A 96 11.05 -14.67 -10.52
CA ARG A 96 11.89 -15.06 -9.37
C ARG A 96 13.23 -15.61 -9.83
N TRP A 97 14.31 -15.11 -9.23
CA TRP A 97 15.66 -15.63 -9.48
C TRP A 97 15.94 -16.95 -8.75
N ASP A 98 15.31 -17.16 -7.59
CA ASP A 98 15.48 -18.33 -6.74
C ASP A 98 14.12 -18.96 -6.43
N LYS A 99 14.10 -20.27 -6.16
CA LYS A 99 12.87 -20.98 -5.76
C LYS A 99 12.55 -20.76 -4.27
N ASN A 100 13.58 -20.59 -3.45
CA ASN A 100 13.45 -20.61 -1.98
C ASN A 100 13.72 -19.25 -1.33
N ARG A 101 13.91 -18.20 -2.14
CA ARG A 101 14.11 -16.82 -1.68
C ARG A 101 13.40 -15.87 -2.61
N ILE A 102 12.88 -14.78 -2.06
CA ILE A 102 12.32 -13.66 -2.82
C ILE A 102 13.19 -12.43 -2.53
N ARG A 103 13.76 -11.83 -3.58
CA ARG A 103 14.75 -10.76 -3.51
C ARG A 103 14.10 -9.39 -3.72
N ALA A 104 14.40 -8.44 -2.83
CA ALA A 104 14.03 -7.05 -3.02
C ALA A 104 14.64 -6.49 -4.34
N ARG A 105 13.92 -5.58 -5.00
CA ARG A 105 14.27 -4.89 -6.26
C ARG A 105 14.29 -5.75 -7.53
N PHE A 106 14.49 -7.06 -7.40
CA PHE A 106 14.64 -7.98 -8.54
C PHE A 106 13.40 -8.83 -8.79
N ASP A 107 12.87 -9.48 -7.75
CA ASP A 107 11.77 -10.44 -7.88
C ASP A 107 10.40 -9.74 -7.76
N THR A 108 9.34 -10.46 -8.11
CA THR A 108 7.95 -9.99 -7.99
C THR A 108 7.08 -10.92 -7.14
N ILE A 109 6.03 -10.34 -6.54
CA ILE A 109 4.90 -11.06 -5.94
C ILE A 109 3.64 -10.58 -6.67
N ARG A 110 2.83 -11.52 -7.18
CA ARG A 110 1.67 -11.24 -8.06
C ARG A 110 2.02 -10.40 -9.29
N GLY A 111 3.26 -10.52 -9.77
CA GLY A 111 3.79 -9.68 -10.86
C GLY A 111 4.20 -8.26 -10.45
N CYS A 112 4.03 -7.86 -9.19
CA CYS A 112 4.46 -6.55 -8.69
C CYS A 112 5.90 -6.58 -8.17
N ARG A 113 6.71 -5.64 -8.64
CA ARG A 113 8.12 -5.51 -8.25
C ARG A 113 8.23 -5.00 -6.82
N ILE A 114 8.99 -5.74 -6.02
CA ILE A 114 9.32 -5.40 -4.64
C ILE A 114 10.34 -4.26 -4.61
N ALA A 115 10.10 -3.23 -3.82
CA ALA A 115 11.06 -2.18 -3.50
C ALA A 115 11.97 -2.60 -2.34
N ALA A 116 11.35 -2.97 -1.21
CA ALA A 116 12.01 -3.31 0.04
C ALA A 116 11.28 -4.45 0.77
N ILE A 117 11.99 -5.07 1.71
CA ILE A 117 11.53 -6.15 2.58
C ILE A 117 12.04 -5.81 3.97
N TYR A 118 11.21 -5.91 5.00
CA TYR A 118 11.59 -5.69 6.40
C TYR A 118 11.13 -6.91 7.19
N ALA A 119 11.99 -7.51 8.03
CA ALA A 119 11.53 -8.54 8.97
C ALA A 119 10.79 -7.87 10.14
N LEU A 120 9.70 -8.47 10.57
CA LEU A 120 8.90 -8.02 11.71
C LEU A 120 8.90 -9.08 12.83
N ASP A 121 8.92 -8.64 14.08
CA ASP A 121 8.49 -9.48 15.19
C ASP A 121 6.95 -9.62 15.28
N GLU A 122 6.46 -10.47 16.19
CA GLU A 122 5.00 -10.71 16.37
C GLU A 122 4.22 -9.45 16.78
N THR A 123 4.85 -8.53 17.52
CA THR A 123 4.25 -7.26 17.96
C THR A 123 4.19 -6.28 16.81
N GLU A 124 5.27 -6.18 16.03
CA GLU A 124 5.39 -5.31 14.86
C GLU A 124 4.44 -5.73 13.74
N ALA A 125 4.31 -7.03 13.49
CA ALA A 125 3.32 -7.56 12.54
C ALA A 125 1.89 -7.19 12.95
N ALA A 126 1.55 -7.29 14.25
CA ALA A 126 0.25 -6.89 14.76
C ALA A 126 0.05 -5.37 14.67
N GLU A 127 1.06 -4.55 14.90
CA GLU A 127 0.96 -3.09 14.79
C GLU A 127 0.69 -2.66 13.33
N VAL A 128 1.46 -3.20 12.37
CA VAL A 128 1.25 -2.96 10.92
C VAL A 128 -0.13 -3.44 10.46
N GLU A 129 -0.60 -4.59 10.95
CA GLU A 129 -1.96 -5.06 10.68
C GLU A 129 -3.02 -4.07 11.19
N ASN A 130 -2.89 -3.56 12.42
CA ASN A 130 -3.83 -2.59 12.97
C ASN A 130 -3.84 -1.25 12.18
N ILE A 131 -2.71 -0.84 11.59
CA ILE A 131 -2.66 0.29 10.65
C ILE A 131 -3.49 -0.02 9.40
N GLY A 132 -3.32 -1.21 8.82
CA GLY A 132 -4.08 -1.67 7.65
C GLY A 132 -5.57 -1.90 7.89
N GLU A 133 -6.01 -2.17 9.13
CA GLU A 133 -7.43 -2.35 9.48
C GLU A 133 -8.16 -1.06 9.91
N ALA A 134 -7.47 0.09 9.95
CA ALA A 134 -8.04 1.35 10.40
C ALA A 134 -9.30 1.76 9.59
N PRO A 135 -10.32 2.38 10.24
CA PRO A 135 -11.61 2.68 9.60
C PRO A 135 -11.45 3.67 8.44
N GLY A 136 -11.58 3.14 7.22
CA GLY A 136 -11.22 3.78 5.95
C GLY A 136 -10.66 2.78 4.92
N SER A 137 -10.17 1.63 5.41
CA SER A 137 -9.55 0.54 4.63
C SER A 137 -10.52 -0.38 3.86
N ARG A 138 -11.76 -0.57 4.34
CA ARG A 138 -12.71 -1.56 3.80
C ARG A 138 -14.11 -0.97 3.54
N ASN A 139 -14.36 -0.55 2.31
CA ASN A 139 -15.70 -0.39 1.71
C ASN A 139 -15.69 -1.00 0.30
#